data_AF-A0A3B9V0C7-F1
#
_entry.id   AF-A0A3B9V0C7-F1
#
_cell.length_a   1.000
_cell.length_b   1.000
_cell.length_c   1.000
_cell.angle_alpha   90.00
_cell.angle_beta   90.00
_cell.angle_gamma   90.00
#
_symmetry.space_group_name_H-M   'P 1'
#
loop_
_entity.id
_entity.type
_entity.pdbx_description
1 polymer ?
#
loop_
_entity_poly.entity_id
_entity_poly.type
_entity_poly.pdbx_seq_one_letter_code
_entity_poly.pdbx_strand_id
1 'polypeptide(L)'
;GWNLIGDPETTKQNPKNYVDGQFSMSFVAAVALREGRMGWDDYANHLGNDETLALCRRVRANVDDRCEAVFPNNMSGVARVALAGGSSFEEMVVTPKGEPDNFLSTDEMLGKFNTLVAPYLAESQRTLLSDTLLTLNGKTDTKELLGLTRPLSGDGFKVAQVAG
;
A
#
# COMPACT_ATOMS: atom_id res chain seq x y z
N GLY A 1 -15.11 6.73 5.67
CA GLY A 1 -13.70 6.41 6.01
C GLY A 1 -12.96 7.50 6.77
N TRP A 2 -13.37 8.77 6.67
CA TRP A 2 -12.64 9.93 7.20
C TRP A 2 -12.22 9.81 8.68
N ASN A 3 -13.12 9.34 9.58
CA ASN A 3 -12.80 9.14 11.00
C ASN A 3 -11.56 8.26 11.24
N LEU A 4 -11.26 7.33 10.34
CA LEU A 4 -10.14 6.39 10.49
C LEU A 4 -8.81 6.99 10.01
N ILE A 5 -8.84 7.75 8.92
CA ILE A 5 -7.64 8.16 8.17
C ILE A 5 -7.37 9.67 8.15
N GLY A 6 -8.36 10.49 8.51
CA GLY A 6 -8.32 11.95 8.44
C GLY A 6 -8.46 12.64 9.80
N ASP A 7 -9.12 12.02 10.77
CA ASP A 7 -9.37 12.59 12.10
C ASP A 7 -8.57 11.89 13.22
N PRO A 8 -8.05 12.62 14.21
CA PRO A 8 -7.78 14.06 14.21
C PRO A 8 -6.68 14.44 13.23
N GLU A 9 -6.87 15.53 12.48
CA GLU A 9 -5.93 15.96 11.41
C GLU A 9 -4.49 16.07 11.93
N THR A 10 -4.29 16.66 13.11
CA THR A 10 -2.96 16.84 13.69
C THR A 10 -2.23 15.53 13.96
N THR A 11 -2.94 14.48 14.38
CA THR A 11 -2.36 13.14 14.58
C THR A 11 -2.04 12.53 13.22
N LYS A 12 -2.93 12.63 12.24
CA LYS A 12 -2.70 12.07 10.90
C LYS A 12 -1.53 12.76 10.19
N GLN A 13 -1.32 14.05 10.40
CA GLN A 13 -0.17 14.77 9.86
C GLN A 13 1.16 14.42 10.55
N ASN A 14 1.15 13.71 11.67
CA ASN A 14 2.34 13.39 12.47
C ASN A 14 2.37 11.91 12.92
N PRO A 15 2.33 10.93 11.99
CA PRO A 15 2.38 9.52 12.36
C PRO A 15 3.70 9.18 13.06
N LYS A 16 3.64 8.35 14.10
CA LYS A 16 4.82 7.99 14.91
C LYS A 16 5.32 6.58 14.66
N ASN A 17 4.46 5.71 14.16
CA ASN A 17 4.77 4.31 13.89
C ASN A 17 4.02 3.81 12.64
N TYR A 18 4.25 2.54 12.30
CA TYR A 18 3.65 1.89 11.13
C TYR A 18 2.11 1.85 11.18
N VAL A 19 1.51 1.69 12.36
CA VAL A 19 0.06 1.68 12.52
C VAL A 19 -0.51 3.08 12.24
N ASP A 20 0.12 4.11 12.80
CA ASP A 20 -0.27 5.50 12.54
C ASP A 20 -0.16 5.84 11.05
N GLY A 21 0.93 5.41 10.41
CA GLY A 21 1.16 5.62 8.97
C GLY A 21 0.11 4.93 8.10
N GLN A 22 -0.23 3.67 8.39
CA GLN A 22 -1.28 2.91 7.67
C GLN A 22 -2.64 3.60 7.74
N PHE A 23 -2.95 4.21 8.89
CA PHE A 23 -4.21 4.92 9.10
C PHE A 23 -4.04 6.43 8.99
N SER A 24 -3.15 6.93 8.14
CA SER A 24 -2.99 8.36 7.88
C SER A 24 -3.05 8.66 6.39
N MET A 25 -4.11 9.33 5.96
CA MET A 25 -4.20 9.83 4.59
C MET A 25 -3.13 10.88 4.30
N SER A 26 -2.80 11.73 5.28
CA SER A 26 -1.72 12.73 5.12
C SER A 26 -0.37 12.08 4.84
N PHE A 27 -0.05 10.98 5.51
CA PHE A 27 1.20 10.25 5.32
C PHE A 27 1.23 9.53 3.98
N VAL A 28 0.20 8.71 3.69
CA VAL A 28 0.14 7.94 2.45
C VAL A 28 0.15 8.85 1.23
N ALA A 29 -0.59 9.97 1.25
CA ALA A 29 -0.57 10.93 0.15
C ALA A 29 0.79 11.63 0.02
N ALA A 30 1.43 12.01 1.13
CA ALA A 30 2.75 12.64 1.10
C ALA A 30 3.82 11.72 0.51
N VAL A 31 3.82 10.44 0.90
CA VAL A 31 4.75 9.44 0.33
C VAL A 31 4.44 9.20 -1.15
N ALA A 32 3.17 9.01 -1.52
CA ALA A 32 2.79 8.83 -2.92
C ALA A 32 3.20 10.01 -3.81
N LEU A 33 3.15 11.25 -3.30
CA LEU A 33 3.63 12.43 -4.03
C LEU A 33 5.16 12.47 -4.20
N ARG A 34 5.93 11.89 -3.28
CA ARG A 34 7.40 11.85 -3.36
C ARG A 34 7.89 10.69 -4.23
N GLU A 35 7.30 9.51 -4.05
CA GLU A 35 7.78 8.26 -4.62
C GLU A 35 6.99 7.81 -5.86
N GLY A 36 5.87 8.47 -6.16
CA GLY A 36 4.91 8.02 -7.18
C GLY A 36 4.14 6.75 -6.79
N ARG A 37 4.37 6.21 -5.59
CA ARG A 37 3.75 5.00 -5.05
C ARG A 37 3.78 4.99 -3.51
N MET A 38 3.12 4.01 -2.91
CA MET A 38 3.28 3.67 -1.49
C MET A 38 3.46 2.15 -1.36
N GLY A 39 4.55 1.74 -0.73
CA GLY A 39 4.94 0.34 -0.48
C GLY A 39 5.37 0.12 0.97
N TRP A 40 5.73 -1.12 1.29
CA TRP A 40 6.05 -1.50 2.67
C TRP A 40 7.32 -0.83 3.21
N ASP A 41 8.38 -0.79 2.41
CA ASP A 41 9.67 -0.22 2.83
C ASP A 41 9.61 1.31 2.99
N ASP A 42 8.61 1.95 2.38
CA ASP A 42 8.42 3.40 2.45
C ASP A 42 8.08 3.85 3.88
N TYR A 43 7.49 2.98 4.71
CA TYR A 43 7.31 3.30 6.13
C TYR A 43 8.66 3.56 6.83
N ALA A 44 9.64 2.67 6.65
CA ALA A 44 10.96 2.83 7.26
C ALA A 44 11.70 4.07 6.73
N ASN A 45 11.52 4.39 5.45
CA ASN A 45 12.19 5.51 4.80
C ASN A 45 11.57 6.87 5.14
N HIS A 46 10.26 6.92 5.42
CA HIS A 46 9.52 8.18 5.53
C HIS A 46 8.93 8.47 6.91
N LEU A 47 8.76 7.48 7.80
CA LEU A 47 8.37 7.75 9.18
C LEU A 47 9.46 8.58 9.87
N GLY A 48 9.06 9.70 10.47
CA GLY A 48 9.98 10.64 11.10
C GLY A 48 10.81 11.49 10.13
N ASN A 49 10.65 11.35 8.81
CA ASN A 49 11.36 12.17 7.83
C ASN A 49 10.76 13.58 7.74
N ASP A 50 11.58 14.61 7.95
CA ASP A 50 11.12 16.01 8.01
C ASP A 50 10.48 16.52 6.71
N GLU A 51 10.99 16.10 5.55
CA GLU A 51 10.42 16.46 4.25
C GLU A 51 9.04 15.81 4.04
N THR A 52 8.90 14.52 4.40
CA THR A 52 7.58 13.87 4.38
C THR A 52 6.61 14.55 5.34
N LEU A 53 7.03 14.85 6.57
CA LEU A 53 6.18 15.53 7.54
C LEU A 53 5.79 16.94 7.09
N ALA A 54 6.68 17.64 6.38
CA ALA A 54 6.36 18.94 5.78
C ALA A 54 5.28 18.83 4.69
N LEU A 55 5.27 17.77 3.90
CA LEU A 55 4.19 17.48 2.95
C LEU A 55 2.91 17.04 3.67
N CYS A 56 2.99 16.19 4.69
CA CYS A 56 1.84 15.77 5.49
C CYS A 56 1.03 16.98 5.99
N ARG A 57 1.73 18.01 6.51
CA ARG A 57 1.11 19.27 6.99
C ARG A 57 0.37 20.08 5.91
N ARG A 58 0.56 19.75 4.63
CA ARG A 58 -0.14 20.36 3.50
C ARG A 58 -1.33 19.52 3.01
N VAL A 59 -1.45 18.28 3.48
CA VAL A 59 -2.55 17.38 3.12
C VAL A 59 -3.68 17.53 4.15
N ARG A 60 -4.89 17.72 3.63
CA ARG A 60 -6.13 17.72 4.41
C ARG A 60 -7.08 16.67 3.85
N ALA A 61 -7.57 15.79 4.70
CA ALA A 61 -8.60 14.84 4.35
C ALA A 61 -9.96 15.41 4.75
N ASN A 62 -10.93 15.36 3.84
CA ASN A 62 -12.29 15.86 4.06
C ASN A 62 -13.31 14.83 3.56
N VAL A 63 -14.55 14.95 4.01
CA VAL A 63 -15.69 14.24 3.41
C VAL A 63 -16.12 14.99 2.15
N ASP A 64 -16.28 14.29 1.04
CA ASP A 64 -16.73 14.84 -0.25
C ASP A 64 -18.11 14.26 -0.58
N ASP A 65 -19.09 15.12 -0.84
CA ASP A 65 -20.48 14.72 -1.10
C ASP A 65 -20.62 13.77 -2.29
N ARG A 66 -19.73 13.86 -3.28
CA ARG A 66 -19.73 12.95 -4.44
C ARG A 66 -19.33 11.54 -4.04
N CYS A 67 -18.42 11.40 -3.08
CA CYS A 67 -18.04 10.10 -2.53
C CYS A 67 -19.13 9.52 -1.64
N GLU A 68 -19.76 10.35 -0.80
CA GLU A 68 -20.88 9.92 0.04
C GLU A 68 -22.09 9.46 -0.79
N ALA A 69 -22.33 10.09 -1.95
CA ALA A 69 -23.43 9.72 -2.84
C ALA A 69 -23.34 8.30 -3.43
N VAL A 70 -22.13 7.72 -3.51
CA VAL A 70 -21.91 6.36 -4.02
C VAL A 70 -21.59 5.34 -2.93
N PHE A 71 -21.42 5.79 -1.68
CA PHE A 71 -21.29 4.93 -0.52
C PHE A 71 -22.65 4.29 -0.14
N PRO A 72 -22.73 3.02 0.31
CA PRO A 72 -21.65 2.07 0.56
C PRO A 72 -21.26 1.20 -0.65
N ASN A 73 -21.88 1.40 -1.81
CA ASN A 73 -21.59 0.57 -2.99
C ASN A 73 -20.15 0.74 -3.47
N ASN A 74 -19.57 1.93 -3.31
CA ASN A 74 -18.18 2.20 -3.64
C ASN A 74 -17.46 2.96 -2.52
N MET A 75 -16.21 2.56 -2.26
CA MET A 75 -15.28 3.26 -1.37
C MET A 75 -14.45 4.29 -2.14
N SER A 76 -15.14 5.21 -2.82
CA SER A 76 -14.53 6.18 -3.73
C SER A 76 -13.66 7.21 -3.01
N GLY A 77 -12.77 7.87 -3.77
CA GLY A 77 -11.93 8.97 -3.28
C GLY A 77 -11.73 10.06 -4.32
N VAL A 78 -11.55 11.29 -3.85
CA VAL A 78 -11.15 12.44 -4.66
C VAL A 78 -9.78 12.91 -4.20
N ALA A 79 -8.85 13.07 -5.14
CA ALA A 79 -7.56 13.71 -4.89
C ALA A 79 -7.51 15.04 -5.63
N ARG A 80 -7.27 16.14 -4.90
CA ARG A 80 -7.05 17.47 -5.48
C ARG A 80 -5.70 18.03 -5.04
N VAL A 81 -4.90 18.45 -6.02
CA VAL A 81 -3.57 19.05 -5.80
C VAL A 81 -3.59 20.48 -6.32
N ALA A 82 -3.39 21.45 -5.42
CA ALA A 82 -3.23 22.85 -5.78
C ALA A 82 -1.74 23.19 -5.94
N LEU A 83 -1.40 23.86 -7.04
CA LEU A 83 -0.04 24.32 -7.33
C LEU A 83 0.16 25.78 -6.91
N ALA A 84 1.42 26.15 -6.63
CA ALA A 84 1.78 27.52 -6.22
C ALA A 84 1.40 28.60 -7.26
N GLY A 85 1.27 28.23 -8.54
CA GLY A 85 0.82 29.12 -9.61
C GLY A 85 -0.69 29.34 -9.70
N GLY A 86 -1.48 28.79 -8.76
CA GLY A 86 -2.93 28.95 -8.69
C GLY A 86 -3.74 27.92 -9.51
N SER A 87 -3.09 27.12 -10.35
CA SER A 87 -3.74 25.99 -11.02
C SER A 87 -3.93 24.80 -10.08
N SER A 88 -4.88 23.91 -10.40
CA SER A 88 -5.12 22.68 -9.66
C SER A 88 -5.46 21.51 -10.56
N PHE A 89 -5.12 20.31 -10.11
CA PHE A 89 -5.57 19.05 -10.69
C PHE A 89 -6.52 18.38 -9.71
N GLU A 90 -7.57 17.75 -10.22
CA GLU A 90 -8.51 16.98 -9.43
C GLU A 90 -8.88 15.71 -10.20
N GLU A 91 -8.91 14.58 -9.50
CA GLU A 91 -9.36 13.30 -10.03
C GLU A 91 -10.26 12.63 -9.01
N MET A 92 -11.40 12.10 -9.47
CA MET A 92 -12.28 11.24 -8.67
C MET A 92 -12.15 9.80 -9.13
N VAL A 93 -11.80 8.91 -8.21
CA VAL A 93 -11.79 7.47 -8.43
C VAL A 93 -12.99 6.88 -7.72
N VAL A 94 -14.00 6.45 -8.50
CA VAL A 94 -15.21 5.82 -7.95
C VAL A 94 -14.90 4.41 -7.46
N THR A 95 -14.26 3.60 -8.31
CA THR A 95 -13.93 2.20 -8.01
C THR A 95 -12.42 2.06 -7.84
N PRO A 96 -11.88 2.10 -6.62
CA PRO A 96 -10.45 1.99 -6.39
C PRO A 96 -9.91 0.62 -6.82
N LYS A 97 -8.61 0.57 -7.12
CA LYS A 97 -7.92 -0.66 -7.49
C LYS A 97 -7.98 -1.66 -6.34
N GLY A 98 -8.44 -2.88 -6.60
CA GLY A 98 -8.63 -3.94 -5.62
C GLY A 98 -10.11 -4.25 -5.32
N GLU A 99 -11.04 -3.40 -5.74
CA GLU A 99 -12.46 -3.76 -5.77
C GLU A 99 -12.74 -4.85 -6.82
N PRO A 100 -13.80 -5.66 -6.67
CA PRO A 100 -14.12 -6.72 -7.64
C PRO A 100 -14.17 -6.24 -9.09
N ASP A 101 -14.75 -5.05 -9.33
CA ASP A 101 -14.92 -4.47 -10.66
C ASP A 101 -13.66 -3.73 -11.17
N ASN A 102 -12.67 -3.48 -10.32
CA ASN A 102 -11.38 -2.90 -10.68
C ASN A 102 -10.25 -3.66 -10.00
N PHE A 103 -10.22 -4.98 -10.22
CA PHE A 103 -9.23 -5.84 -9.58
C PHE A 103 -7.85 -5.69 -10.22
N LEU A 104 -6.82 -6.16 -9.50
CA LEU A 104 -5.47 -6.21 -10.07
C LEU A 104 -5.42 -7.26 -11.19
N SER A 105 -4.70 -6.95 -12.26
CA SER A 105 -4.31 -7.96 -13.24
C SER A 105 -3.38 -8.99 -12.60
N THR A 106 -3.20 -10.14 -13.25
CA THR A 106 -2.25 -11.15 -12.80
C THR A 106 -0.84 -10.58 -12.66
N ASP A 107 -0.39 -9.76 -13.61
CA ASP A 107 0.96 -9.15 -13.58
C ASP A 107 1.11 -8.16 -12.42
N GLU A 108 0.08 -7.36 -12.13
CA GLU A 108 0.10 -6.42 -11.00
C GLU A 108 0.10 -7.18 -9.65
N MET A 109 -0.65 -8.28 -9.56
CA MET A 109 -0.67 -9.13 -8.38
C MET A 109 0.68 -9.83 -8.17
N LEU A 110 1.29 -10.35 -9.24
CA LEU A 110 2.63 -10.93 -9.23
C LEU A 110 3.70 -9.91 -8.85
N GLY A 111 3.60 -8.68 -9.36
CA GLY A 111 4.47 -7.58 -8.97
C GLY A 111 4.42 -7.33 -7.46
N LYS A 112 3.21 -7.18 -6.91
CA LYS A 112 3.00 -7.02 -5.46
C LYS A 112 3.53 -8.21 -4.66
N PHE A 113 3.25 -9.44 -5.11
CA PHE A 113 3.76 -10.67 -4.49
C PHE A 113 5.30 -10.67 -4.45
N ASN A 114 5.94 -10.39 -5.58
CA ASN A 114 7.39 -10.36 -5.69
C ASN A 114 8.01 -9.33 -4.76
N THR A 115 7.45 -8.11 -4.68
CA THR A 115 7.94 -7.09 -3.74
C THR A 115 7.85 -7.56 -2.28
N LEU A 116 6.74 -8.16 -1.87
CA LEU A 116 6.54 -8.59 -0.48
C LEU A 116 7.37 -9.82 -0.10
N VAL A 117 7.66 -10.71 -1.07
CA VAL A 117 8.34 -11.98 -0.82
C VAL A 117 9.85 -11.88 -1.08
N ALA A 118 10.31 -10.90 -1.85
CA ALA A 118 11.72 -10.70 -2.19
C ALA A 118 12.69 -10.68 -0.99
N PRO A 119 12.34 -10.12 0.18
CA PRO A 119 13.22 -10.15 1.35
C PRO A 119 13.45 -11.56 1.92
N TYR A 120 12.58 -12.52 1.60
CA TYR A 120 12.51 -13.82 2.27
C TYR A 120 12.88 -15.01 1.39
N LEU A 121 12.56 -14.98 0.10
CA LEU A 121 12.81 -16.09 -0.82
C LEU A 121 13.64 -15.63 -2.02
N ALA A 122 14.53 -16.49 -2.52
CA ALA A 122 15.26 -16.24 -3.76
C ALA A 122 14.32 -16.15 -4.97
N GLU A 123 14.75 -15.48 -6.05
CA GLU A 123 13.91 -15.25 -7.24
C GLU A 123 13.37 -16.54 -7.87
N SER A 124 14.20 -17.57 -7.95
CA SER A 124 13.80 -18.89 -8.45
C SER A 124 12.70 -19.53 -7.58
N GLN A 125 12.80 -19.41 -6.25
CA GLN A 125 11.78 -19.91 -5.33
C GLN A 125 10.48 -19.11 -5.44
N ARG A 126 10.57 -17.77 -5.55
CA ARG A 126 9.39 -16.90 -5.74
C ARG A 126 8.64 -17.25 -7.00
N THR A 127 9.35 -17.44 -8.11
CA THR A 127 8.78 -17.81 -9.40
C THR A 127 8.06 -19.16 -9.30
N LEU A 128 8.73 -20.17 -8.74
CA LEU A 128 8.12 -21.49 -8.57
C LEU A 128 6.89 -21.46 -7.66
N LEU A 129 6.94 -20.67 -6.58
CA LEU A 129 5.81 -20.49 -5.67
C LEU A 129 4.64 -19.78 -6.37
N SER A 130 4.89 -18.68 -7.09
CA SER A 130 3.83 -17.96 -7.80
C SER A 130 3.18 -18.82 -8.88
N ASP A 131 3.97 -19.55 -9.67
CA ASP A 131 3.47 -20.41 -10.74
C ASP A 131 2.60 -21.54 -10.17
N THR A 132 3.03 -22.12 -9.05
CA THR A 132 2.25 -23.16 -8.35
C THR A 132 0.96 -22.61 -7.77
N LEU A 133 0.96 -21.39 -7.21
CA LEU A 133 -0.25 -20.74 -6.69
C LEU A 133 -1.24 -20.39 -7.79
N LEU A 134 -0.78 -19.92 -8.96
CA LEU A 134 -1.63 -19.57 -10.09
C LEU A 134 -2.27 -20.80 -10.76
N THR A 135 -1.66 -21.97 -10.63
CA THR A 135 -2.16 -23.24 -11.19
C THR A 135 -2.76 -24.17 -10.13
N LEU A 136 -2.95 -23.67 -8.91
CA LEU A 136 -3.42 -24.43 -7.75
C LEU A 136 -4.75 -25.13 -8.05
N ASN A 137 -4.78 -26.43 -7.81
CA ASN A 137 -5.95 -27.26 -8.04
C ASN A 137 -5.99 -28.43 -7.04
N GLY A 138 -7.05 -29.24 -7.10
CA GLY A 138 -7.26 -30.36 -6.16
C GLY A 138 -6.21 -31.49 -6.20
N LYS A 139 -5.25 -31.45 -7.14
CA LYS A 139 -4.14 -32.41 -7.23
C LYS A 139 -2.81 -31.86 -6.71
N THR A 140 -2.75 -30.58 -6.33
CA THR A 140 -1.53 -29.98 -5.80
C THR A 140 -1.19 -30.59 -4.43
N ASP A 141 0.03 -31.09 -4.26
CA ASP A 141 0.49 -31.56 -2.96
C ASP A 141 0.71 -30.37 -2.02
N THR A 142 -0.14 -30.26 -1.01
CA THR A 142 -0.08 -29.20 0.01
C THR A 142 1.27 -29.15 0.73
N LYS A 143 1.93 -30.30 0.94
CA LYS A 143 3.22 -30.37 1.60
C LYS A 143 4.32 -29.78 0.72
N GLU A 144 4.28 -30.05 -0.59
CA GLU A 144 5.21 -29.45 -1.55
C GLU A 144 5.01 -27.94 -1.62
N LEU A 145 3.76 -27.47 -1.75
CA LEU A 145 3.43 -26.04 -1.75
C LEU A 145 3.94 -25.32 -0.49
N LEU A 146 3.69 -25.87 0.69
CA LEU A 146 4.19 -25.30 1.95
C LEU A 146 5.72 -25.38 2.08
N GLY A 147 6.36 -26.31 1.36
CA GLY A 147 7.82 -26.36 1.24
C GLY A 147 8.37 -25.15 0.50
N LEU A 148 7.66 -24.67 -0.52
CA LEU A 148 8.06 -23.51 -1.33
C LEU A 148 7.99 -22.17 -0.58
N THR A 149 7.23 -22.10 0.52
CA THR A 149 7.13 -20.86 1.33
C THR A 149 8.28 -20.69 2.32
N ARG A 150 9.30 -21.54 2.27
CA ARG A 150 10.45 -21.53 3.19
C ARG A 150 11.75 -21.23 2.43
N PRO A 151 12.66 -20.43 2.99
CA PRO A 151 14.00 -20.28 2.41
C PRO A 151 14.70 -21.64 2.33
N LEU A 152 15.53 -21.84 1.31
CA LEU A 152 16.38 -23.04 1.26
C LEU A 152 17.37 -22.99 2.43
N SER A 153 17.63 -24.15 3.03
CA SER A 153 18.58 -24.27 4.14
C SER A 153 19.96 -23.81 3.68
N GLY A 154 20.42 -22.66 4.17
CA GLY A 154 21.68 -22.02 3.75
C GLY A 154 21.53 -20.54 3.40
N ASP A 155 20.34 -20.12 2.98
CA ASP A 155 20.01 -18.72 2.74
C ASP A 155 19.62 -18.07 4.07
N GLY A 156 20.53 -17.28 4.64
CA GLY A 156 20.34 -16.65 5.95
C GLY A 156 19.01 -15.90 6.04
N PHE A 157 18.28 -16.13 7.14
CA PHE A 157 17.01 -15.45 7.42
C PHE A 157 17.28 -13.96 7.62
N LYS A 158 16.96 -13.12 6.64
CA LYS A 158 16.92 -11.67 6.85
C LYS A 158 15.59 -11.34 7.50
N VAL A 159 15.58 -11.24 8.84
CA VAL A 159 14.48 -10.60 9.54
C VAL A 159 14.42 -9.17 9.01
N ALA A 160 13.35 -8.80 8.30
CA ALA A 160 13.05 -7.39 8.08
C ALA A 160 12.97 -6.75 9.46
N GLN A 161 13.92 -5.87 9.80
CA GLN A 161 13.92 -5.19 11.08
C GLN A 161 12.63 -4.38 11.16
N VAL A 162 11.70 -4.83 12.00
CA VAL A 162 10.56 -4.04 12.40
C VAL A 162 11.14 -2.98 13.32
N ALA A 163 11.29 -1.76 12.80
CA ALA A 163 11.63 -0.61 13.64
C ALA A 163 10.51 -0.44 14.68
N GLY A 164 10.87 -0.62 15.96
CA GLY A 164 9.98 -0.44 17.10
C GLY A 164 9.65 1.01 17.37
#